data_AF-A0A1Y4C7J5-F1
#
_entry.id   AF-A0A1Y4C7J5-F1
#
_cell.length_a   1.000
_cell.length_b   1.000
_cell.length_c   1.000
_cell.angle_alpha   90.00
_cell.angle_beta   90.00
_cell.angle_gamma   90.00
#
_symmetry.space_group_name_H-M   'P 1'
#
loop_
_entity.id
_entity.type
_entity.pdbx_description
1 polymer ?
#
loop_
_entity_poly.entity_id
_entity_poly.type
_entity_poly.pdbx_seq_one_letter_code
_entity_poly.pdbx_strand_id
1 'polypeptide(L)'
;MILTDYYRLVRLQEYAQNKTPRFDCIASTGEYPKFEEMAARSKVKRFYCYYNGIPDSFSNRARQKAERAITSTKNISSVFIPNINKPLFGFGDVKGTQDAILFVFSADYNLMEIFIARGYKHQQRALYNAMVKGELSAEIYKIRQMAINLTRY
;
A
#
# COMPACT_ATOMS: atom_id res chain seq x y z
N MET A 1 0.64 -11.77 15.47
CA MET A 1 0.14 -11.21 14.19
C MET A 1 1.36 -11.00 13.29
N ILE A 2 1.31 -11.53 12.07
CA ILE A 2 2.27 -11.27 10.99
C ILE A 2 2.08 -9.85 10.42
N LEU A 3 0.84 -9.42 10.21
CA LEU A 3 0.51 -8.06 9.79
C LEU A 3 0.60 -7.15 11.00
N THR A 4 1.51 -6.18 10.95
CA THR A 4 1.82 -5.28 12.06
C THR A 4 1.17 -3.93 11.88
N ASP A 5 1.03 -3.47 10.64
CA ASP A 5 0.50 -2.14 10.36
C ASP A 5 -0.52 -2.15 9.24
N TYR A 6 -1.49 -1.24 9.35
CA TYR A 6 -2.54 -1.07 8.35
C TYR A 6 -2.73 0.41 8.02
N TYR A 7 -2.94 0.67 6.73
CA TYR A 7 -3.26 1.99 6.20
C TYR A 7 -4.41 1.86 5.20
N ARG A 8 -5.49 2.61 5.44
CA ARG A 8 -6.61 2.80 4.51
C ARG A 8 -6.42 4.11 3.78
N LEU A 9 -6.34 4.07 2.46
CA LEU A 9 -6.18 5.25 1.63
C LEU A 9 -7.32 5.37 0.63
N VAL A 10 -7.70 6.61 0.32
CA VAL A 10 -8.75 6.93 -0.66
C VAL A 10 -8.31 8.05 -1.58
N ARG A 11 -8.90 8.11 -2.78
CA ARG A 11 -8.82 9.29 -3.65
C ARG A 11 -9.77 10.37 -3.13
N LEU A 12 -9.21 11.43 -2.56
CA LEU A 12 -10.01 12.56 -2.08
C LEU A 12 -10.40 13.48 -3.23
N GLN A 13 -11.63 14.00 -3.19
CA GLN A 13 -12.17 14.86 -4.24
C GLN A 13 -11.35 16.15 -4.45
N GLU A 14 -10.76 16.68 -3.38
CA GLU A 14 -9.86 17.85 -3.44
C GLU A 14 -8.61 17.63 -4.32
N TYR A 15 -8.23 16.37 -4.56
CA TYR A 15 -7.12 15.97 -5.43
C TYR A 15 -7.56 15.31 -6.74
N ALA A 16 -8.86 15.30 -7.04
CA ALA A 16 -9.40 14.66 -8.25
C ALA A 16 -8.83 15.27 -9.54
N GLN A 17 -8.45 16.55 -9.51
CA GLN A 17 -7.87 17.28 -10.65
C GLN A 17 -6.35 17.08 -10.79
N ASN A 18 -5.71 16.31 -9.90
CA ASN A 18 -4.29 16.03 -10.03
C ASN A 18 -4.05 15.16 -11.28
N LYS A 19 -3.07 15.57 -12.12
CA LYS A 19 -2.63 14.80 -13.29
C LYS A 19 -2.28 13.35 -12.94
N THR A 20 -1.76 13.13 -11.74
CA THR A 20 -1.35 11.82 -11.24
C THR A 20 -2.30 11.38 -10.12
N PRO A 21 -2.93 10.20 -10.21
CA PRO A 21 -3.85 9.71 -9.19
C PRO A 21 -3.18 9.63 -7.82
N ARG A 22 -3.72 10.39 -6.86
CA ARG A 22 -3.23 10.49 -5.48
C ARG A 22 -4.19 9.79 -4.52
N PHE A 23 -3.61 9.03 -3.60
CA PHE A 23 -4.29 8.38 -2.49
C PHE A 23 -3.80 8.98 -1.18
N ASP A 24 -4.75 9.35 -0.33
CA ASP A 24 -4.48 9.93 0.99
C ASP A 24 -4.99 8.99 2.08
N CYS A 25 -4.18 8.81 3.12
CA CYS A 25 -4.54 7.97 4.24
C CYS A 25 -5.64 8.63 5.09
N ILE A 26 -6.71 7.87 5.34
CA ILE A 26 -7.87 8.30 6.13
C ILE A 26 -8.03 7.52 7.44
N ALA A 27 -7.40 6.35 7.54
CA ALA A 27 -7.34 5.56 8.76
C ALA A 27 -6.06 4.72 8.77
N SER A 28 -5.42 4.55 9.93
CA SER A 28 -4.26 3.68 10.06
C SER A 28 -4.09 3.17 11.50
N THR A 29 -3.21 2.17 11.68
CA THR A 29 -2.69 1.86 13.02
C THR A 29 -1.67 2.90 13.49
N GLY A 30 -1.08 3.68 12.59
CA GLY A 30 -0.27 4.86 12.92
C GLY A 30 1.13 4.55 13.45
N GLU A 31 1.61 3.31 13.31
CA GLU A 31 2.85 2.86 13.96
C GLU A 31 4.01 2.60 12.98
N TYR A 32 3.79 2.61 11.66
CA TYR A 32 4.84 2.27 10.70
C TYR A 32 5.79 3.45 10.46
N PRO A 33 7.04 3.42 10.97
CA PRO A 33 7.86 4.63 11.08
C PRO A 33 8.05 5.36 9.75
N LYS A 34 8.22 4.60 8.67
CA LYS A 34 8.46 5.16 7.35
C LYS A 34 7.28 5.96 6.81
N PHE A 35 6.05 5.51 7.04
CA PHE A 35 4.86 6.24 6.58
C PHE A 35 4.55 7.40 7.50
N GLU A 36 4.77 7.26 8.81
CA GLU A 36 4.60 8.34 9.78
C GLU A 36 5.62 9.47 9.57
N GLU A 37 6.87 9.16 9.26
CA GLU A 37 7.88 10.15 8.88
C GLU A 37 7.47 10.92 7.62
N MET A 38 6.90 10.23 6.63
CA MET A 38 6.39 10.85 5.42
C MET A 38 5.17 11.73 5.71
N ALA A 39 4.27 11.28 6.59
CA ALA A 39 3.11 12.04 7.04
C ALA A 39 3.54 13.32 7.77
N ALA A 40 4.50 13.24 8.68
CA ALA A 40 5.00 14.38 9.46
C ALA A 40 5.62 15.48 8.57
N ARG A 41 6.33 15.08 7.50
CA ARG A 41 6.93 16.00 6.52
C ARG A 41 5.92 16.57 5.52
N SER A 42 4.76 15.92 5.36
CA SER A 42 3.72 16.36 4.44
C SER A 42 3.01 17.62 4.96
N LYS A 43 2.66 18.52 4.03
CA LYS A 43 1.84 19.72 4.35
C LYS A 43 0.46 19.34 4.88
N VAL A 44 -0.11 18.23 4.40
CA VAL A 44 -1.45 17.74 4.80
C VAL A 44 -1.42 16.88 6.07
N LYS A 45 -0.23 16.72 6.69
CA LYS A 45 0.00 15.99 7.94
C LYS A 45 -0.59 14.58 7.97
N ARG A 46 -0.58 13.92 6.81
CA ARG A 46 -1.01 12.53 6.62
C ARG A 46 -0.14 11.86 5.56
N PHE A 47 -0.03 10.54 5.66
CA PHE A 47 0.61 9.74 4.63
C PHE A 47 -0.22 9.80 3.34
N TYR A 48 0.45 10.02 2.21
CA TYR A 48 -0.15 9.98 0.90
C TYR A 48 0.83 9.35 -0.09
N CYS A 49 0.30 8.79 -1.17
CA CYS A 49 1.10 8.29 -2.27
C CYS A 49 0.37 8.41 -3.60
N TYR A 50 1.14 8.39 -4.68
CA TYR A 50 0.64 8.30 -6.05
C TYR A 50 0.71 6.84 -6.50
N TYR A 51 -0.33 6.38 -7.19
CA TYR A 51 -0.37 5.03 -7.76
C TYR A 51 -0.27 5.11 -9.28
N ASN A 52 0.92 4.80 -9.80
CA ASN A 52 1.30 5.10 -11.18
C ASN A 52 1.67 3.83 -11.95
N GLY A 53 1.69 3.93 -13.28
CA GLY A 53 2.50 3.03 -14.11
C GLY A 53 3.97 3.03 -13.65
N ILE A 54 4.71 1.98 -14.00
CA ILE A 54 6.12 1.89 -13.63
C ILE A 54 6.90 3.03 -14.30
N PRO A 55 7.65 3.84 -13.54
CA PRO A 55 8.49 4.89 -14.13
C PRO A 55 9.54 4.30 -15.09
N ASP A 56 9.86 5.00 -16.18
CA ASP A 56 10.85 4.57 -17.17
C ASP A 56 12.26 4.37 -16.60
N SER A 57 12.53 4.97 -15.43
CA SER A 57 13.79 4.84 -14.70
C SER A 57 13.97 3.50 -13.96
N PHE A 58 12.99 2.59 -14.01
CA PHE A 58 13.07 1.27 -13.38
C PHE A 58 13.75 0.24 -14.29
N SER A 59 14.45 -0.73 -13.67
CA SER A 59 15.14 -1.79 -14.42
C SER A 59 14.18 -2.62 -15.28
N ASN A 60 14.67 -3.16 -16.40
CA ASN A 60 13.88 -4.00 -17.32
C ASN A 60 13.15 -5.14 -16.60
N ARG A 61 13.81 -5.76 -15.61
CA ARG A 61 13.23 -6.85 -14.79
C ARG A 61 12.05 -6.37 -13.93
N ALA A 62 12.08 -5.13 -13.43
CA ALA A 62 10.95 -4.56 -12.70
C ALA A 62 9.80 -4.20 -13.65
N ARG A 63 10.12 -3.60 -14.82
CA ARG A 63 9.14 -3.28 -15.87
C ARG A 63 8.42 -4.51 -16.44
N GLN A 64 9.08 -5.67 -16.47
CA GLN A 64 8.49 -6.93 -16.93
C GLN A 64 7.65 -7.67 -15.86
N LYS A 65 7.72 -7.28 -14.58
CA LYS A 65 7.13 -8.07 -13.48
C LYS A 65 6.17 -7.30 -12.59
N ALA A 66 6.49 -6.05 -12.27
CA ALA A 66 5.55 -5.18 -11.59
C ALA A 66 4.58 -4.61 -12.62
N GLU A 67 3.40 -4.21 -12.18
CA GLU A 67 2.42 -3.54 -13.06
C GLU A 67 2.35 -2.04 -12.74
N ARG A 68 2.57 -1.69 -11.47
CA ARG A 68 2.41 -0.34 -10.93
C ARG A 68 3.45 -0.06 -9.86
N ALA A 69 3.51 1.18 -9.40
CA ALA A 69 4.31 1.58 -8.26
C ALA A 69 3.54 2.58 -7.39
N ILE A 70 3.78 2.52 -6.08
CA ILE A 70 3.41 3.63 -5.18
C ILE A 70 4.61 4.55 -4.97
N THR A 71 4.40 5.84 -5.18
CA THR A 71 5.46 6.86 -5.10
C THR A 71 5.01 8.06 -4.28
N SER A 72 5.96 8.81 -3.76
CA SER A 72 5.77 10.18 -3.29
C SER A 72 6.82 11.06 -4.00
N THR A 73 7.69 11.75 -3.27
CA THR A 73 8.93 12.35 -3.81
C THR A 73 9.88 11.30 -4.37
N LYS A 74 9.90 10.09 -3.77
CA LYS A 74 10.68 8.94 -4.22
C LYS A 74 9.78 7.71 -4.31
N ASN A 75 10.26 6.67 -4.98
CA ASN A 75 9.55 5.38 -4.97
C ASN A 75 9.46 4.80 -3.54
N ILE A 76 8.27 4.32 -3.18
CA ILE A 76 7.98 3.66 -1.91
C ILE A 76 7.99 2.16 -2.10
N SER A 77 7.26 1.66 -3.10
CA SER A 77 7.16 0.24 -3.40
C SER A 77 6.81 0.01 -4.86
N SER A 78 7.22 -1.13 -5.40
CA SER A 78 6.66 -1.68 -6.64
C SER A 78 5.45 -2.55 -6.30
N VAL A 79 4.42 -2.52 -7.13
CA VAL A 79 3.18 -3.28 -6.92
C VAL A 79 3.11 -4.40 -7.96
N PHE A 80 3.13 -5.63 -7.47
CA PHE A 80 3.03 -6.86 -8.25
C PHE A 80 1.62 -7.44 -8.11
N ILE A 81 0.93 -7.70 -9.23
CA ILE A 81 -0.43 -8.28 -9.28
C ILE A 81 -0.36 -9.57 -10.13
N PRO A 82 0.14 -10.69 -9.59
CA PRO A 82 0.49 -11.84 -10.41
C PRO A 82 -0.72 -12.68 -10.87
N ASN A 83 -1.90 -12.49 -10.28
CA ASN A 83 -3.09 -13.29 -10.57
C ASN A 83 -4.16 -12.45 -11.27
N ILE A 84 -4.32 -12.65 -12.58
CA ILE A 84 -5.29 -11.95 -13.41
C ILE A 84 -6.75 -12.17 -12.97
N ASN A 85 -7.05 -13.30 -12.33
CA ASN A 85 -8.38 -13.60 -11.80
C ASN A 85 -8.64 -12.93 -10.43
N LYS A 86 -7.62 -12.31 -9.84
CA LYS A 86 -7.67 -11.61 -8.56
C LYS A 86 -6.93 -10.26 -8.65
N PRO A 87 -7.33 -9.37 -9.58
CA PRO A 87 -6.59 -8.14 -9.91
C PRO A 87 -6.66 -7.07 -8.81
N LEU A 88 -7.51 -7.28 -7.81
CA LEU A 88 -7.68 -6.40 -6.65
C LEU A 88 -6.69 -6.70 -5.51
N PHE A 89 -5.84 -7.71 -5.68
CA PHE A 89 -4.83 -8.09 -4.69
C PHE A 89 -3.44 -7.95 -5.26
N GLY A 90 -2.56 -7.27 -4.54
CA GLY A 90 -1.16 -7.11 -4.93
C GLY A 90 -0.20 -7.28 -3.75
N PHE A 91 1.09 -7.27 -4.05
CA PHE A 91 2.15 -7.29 -3.05
C PHE A 91 3.39 -6.52 -3.51
N GLY A 92 4.33 -6.32 -2.59
CA GLY A 92 5.65 -5.76 -2.84
C GLY A 92 6.49 -5.72 -1.56
N ASP A 93 7.55 -4.92 -1.58
CA ASP A 93 8.36 -4.58 -0.41
C ASP A 93 8.44 -3.06 -0.23
N VAL A 94 8.67 -2.61 0.99
CA VAL A 94 8.90 -1.18 1.24
C VAL A 94 10.37 -0.87 0.98
N LYS A 95 10.64 -0.03 -0.03
CA LYS A 95 11.98 0.30 -0.51
C LYS A 95 12.88 0.76 0.63
N GLY A 96 14.06 0.16 0.75
CA GLY A 96 15.04 0.50 1.79
C GLY A 96 14.69 -0.05 3.18
N THR A 97 13.81 -1.06 3.26
CA THR A 97 13.50 -1.80 4.48
C THR A 97 13.56 -3.31 4.21
N GLN A 98 13.35 -4.12 5.25
CA GLN A 98 13.13 -5.57 5.17
C GLN A 98 11.65 -5.94 5.31
N ASP A 99 10.74 -5.02 5.01
CA ASP A 99 9.31 -5.19 5.26
C ASP A 99 8.56 -5.54 3.97
N ALA A 100 7.64 -6.50 4.07
CA ALA A 100 6.70 -6.80 3.00
C ALA A 100 5.47 -5.91 3.09
N ILE A 101 4.88 -5.64 1.94
CA ILE A 101 3.64 -4.88 1.80
C ILE A 101 2.63 -5.70 0.98
N LEU A 102 1.39 -5.77 1.47
CA LEU A 102 0.25 -6.34 0.76
C LEU A 102 -0.74 -5.23 0.41
N PHE A 103 -1.36 -5.34 -0.75
CA PHE A 103 -2.32 -4.37 -1.27
C PHE A 103 -3.68 -5.02 -1.49
N VAL A 104 -4.74 -4.34 -1.08
CA VAL A 104 -6.13 -4.66 -1.44
C VAL A 104 -6.77 -3.41 -2.03
N PHE A 105 -7.31 -3.53 -3.25
CA PHE A 105 -7.97 -2.44 -3.95
C PHE A 105 -9.49 -2.64 -3.94
N SER A 106 -10.25 -1.54 -3.90
CA SER A 106 -11.67 -1.59 -4.25
C SER A 106 -11.86 -1.82 -5.75
N ALA A 107 -13.02 -2.32 -6.15
CA ALA A 107 -13.33 -2.61 -7.55
C ALA A 107 -13.26 -1.36 -8.46
N ASP A 108 -13.55 -0.19 -7.91
CA ASP A 108 -13.48 1.10 -8.60
C ASP A 108 -12.07 1.76 -8.50
N TYR A 109 -11.12 1.10 -7.84
CA TYR A 109 -9.77 1.60 -7.58
C TYR A 109 -9.71 3.00 -6.91
N ASN A 110 -10.76 3.40 -6.21
CA ASN A 110 -10.77 4.63 -5.41
C ASN A 110 -10.28 4.43 -3.98
N LEU A 111 -10.24 3.18 -3.52
CA LEU A 111 -9.72 2.78 -2.22
C LEU A 111 -8.57 1.79 -2.37
N MET A 112 -7.52 2.02 -1.59
CA MET A 112 -6.36 1.16 -1.48
C MET A 112 -6.09 0.92 -0.01
N GLU A 113 -6.06 -0.35 0.38
CA GLU A 113 -5.61 -0.79 1.69
C GLU A 113 -4.20 -1.34 1.58
N ILE A 114 -3.38 -0.97 2.55
CA ILE A 114 -2.00 -1.40 2.68
C ILE A 114 -1.87 -2.13 4.01
N PHE A 115 -1.28 -3.32 3.96
CA PHE A 115 -0.90 -4.09 5.15
C PHE A 115 0.61 -4.31 5.13
N ILE A 116 1.27 -4.02 6.25
CA ILE A 116 2.72 -4.19 6.40
C ILE A 116 2.99 -5.44 7.25
N ALA A 117 3.94 -6.24 6.81
CA ALA A 117 4.54 -7.32 7.59
C ALA A 117 6.03 -7.02 7.78
N ARG A 118 6.38 -6.47 8.96
CA ARG A 118 7.75 -6.04 9.26
C ARG A 118 8.73 -7.22 9.31
N GLY A 119 9.86 -7.11 8.61
CA GLY A 119 10.87 -8.17 8.50
C GLY A 119 10.55 -9.30 7.51
N TYR A 120 9.41 -9.24 6.80
CA TYR A 120 8.95 -10.31 5.89
C TYR A 120 9.22 -10.06 4.40
N LYS A 121 10.12 -9.15 4.02
CA LYS A 121 10.40 -8.81 2.62
C LYS A 121 10.65 -10.03 1.72
N HIS A 122 11.39 -11.02 2.21
CA HIS A 122 11.69 -12.23 1.44
C HIS A 122 10.51 -13.20 1.33
N GLN A 123 9.47 -13.02 2.16
CA GLN A 123 8.25 -13.81 2.21
C GLN A 123 7.05 -13.11 1.54
N GLN A 124 7.24 -11.93 0.93
CA GLN A 124 6.15 -11.14 0.32
C GLN A 124 5.22 -11.95 -0.61
N ARG A 125 5.76 -12.89 -1.39
CA ARG A 125 4.96 -13.75 -2.28
C ARG A 125 4.19 -14.83 -1.52
N ALA A 126 4.78 -15.39 -0.47
CA ALA A 126 4.09 -16.37 0.38
C ALA A 126 2.92 -15.69 1.11
N LEU A 127 3.15 -14.49 1.66
CA LEU A 127 2.11 -13.68 2.30
C LEU A 127 0.99 -13.30 1.33
N TYR A 128 1.33 -12.92 0.10
CA TYR A 128 0.34 -12.68 -0.96
C TYR A 128 -0.54 -13.91 -1.21
N ASN A 129 0.07 -15.08 -1.36
CA ASN A 129 -0.68 -16.33 -1.59
C ASN A 129 -1.60 -16.64 -0.41
N ALA A 130 -1.11 -16.48 0.82
CA ALA A 130 -1.90 -16.66 2.04
C ALA A 130 -3.09 -15.68 2.09
N MET A 131 -2.88 -14.41 1.72
CA MET A 131 -3.95 -13.41 1.62
C MET A 131 -5.02 -13.81 0.60
N VAL A 132 -4.61 -14.18 -0.62
CA VAL A 132 -5.54 -14.55 -1.70
C VAL A 132 -6.34 -15.82 -1.39
N LYS A 133 -5.74 -16.76 -0.66
CA LYS A 133 -6.42 -17.98 -0.17
C LYS A 133 -7.32 -17.74 1.04
N GLY A 134 -7.29 -16.54 1.63
CA GLY A 134 -8.07 -16.20 2.82
C GLY A 134 -7.46 -16.71 4.13
N GLU A 135 -6.22 -17.20 4.13
CA GLU A 135 -5.50 -17.66 5.33
C GLU A 135 -5.19 -16.50 6.29
N LEU A 136 -5.05 -15.27 5.77
CA LEU A 136 -4.84 -14.06 6.57
C LEU A 136 -6.15 -13.33 6.93
N SER A 137 -7.32 -13.87 6.59
CA SER A 137 -8.61 -13.17 6.75
C SER A 137 -8.88 -12.70 8.18
N ALA A 138 -8.64 -13.56 9.18
CA ALA A 138 -8.86 -13.23 10.59
C ALA A 138 -7.94 -12.10 11.08
N GLU A 139 -6.69 -12.11 10.62
CA GLU A 139 -5.70 -11.09 10.96
C GLU A 139 -5.97 -9.75 10.26
N ILE A 140 -6.32 -9.80 8.97
CA ILE A 140 -6.77 -8.62 8.21
C ILE A 140 -7.99 -7.99 8.88
N TYR A 141 -8.95 -8.80 9.32
CA TYR A 141 -10.11 -8.30 10.05
C TYR A 141 -9.67 -7.62 11.35
N LYS A 142 -8.85 -8.28 12.16
CA LYS A 142 -8.38 -7.76 13.45
C LYS A 142 -7.62 -6.44 13.30
N ILE A 143 -6.68 -6.34 12.37
CA ILE A 143 -5.87 -5.12 12.19
C ILE A 143 -6.68 -3.94 11.66
N ARG A 144 -7.71 -4.19 10.83
CA ARG A 144 -8.66 -3.15 10.42
C ARG A 144 -9.42 -2.57 11.61
N GLN A 145 -9.79 -3.39 12.59
CA GLN A 145 -10.48 -2.91 13.81
C GLN A 145 -9.57 -2.08 14.72
N MET A 146 -8.24 -2.23 14.61
CA MET A 146 -7.28 -1.44 15.37
C MET A 146 -7.03 -0.05 14.75
N ALA A 147 -7.52 0.19 13.53
CA ALA A 147 -7.28 1.43 12.81
C ALA A 147 -8.04 2.61 13.44
N ILE A 148 -7.36 3.73 13.60
CA ILE A 148 -7.94 4.99 14.07
C ILE A 148 -8.21 5.88 12.85
N ASN A 149 -9.38 6.50 12.80
CA ASN A 149 -9.72 7.48 11.76
C ASN A 149 -8.86 8.74 11.92
N LEU A 150 -8.19 9.12 10.83
CA LEU A 150 -7.31 10.29 10.75
C LEU A 150 -8.01 11.52 10.18
N THR A 151 -9.21 11.35 9.62
CA THR A 151 -10.05 12.46 9.16
C THR A 151 -10.91 12.93 10.33
N ARG A 152 -10.68 14.18 10.76
CA ARG A 152 -11.66 14.91 11.56
C ARG A 152 -12.70 15.46 10.58
N TYR A 153 -13.98 15.15 10.81
CA TYR A 153 -15.09 15.79 10.11
C TYR A 153 -15.13 17.28 10.46
#